data_AF-A0A7S0EAV6-F1
#
_entry.id   AF-A0A7S0EAV6-F1
#
_cell.length_a   1.000
_cell.length_b   1.000
_cell.length_c   1.000
_cell.angle_alpha   90.00
_cell.angle_beta   90.00
_cell.angle_gamma   90.00
#
_symmetry.space_group_name_H-M   'P 1'
#
loop_
_entity.id
_entity.type
_entity.pdbx_description
1 polymer ?
#
loop_
_entity_poly.entity_id
_entity_poly.type
_entity_poly.pdbx_seq_one_letter_code
_entity_poly.pdbx_strand_id
1 'polypeptide(L)'
;VEGLAEQVEALQHIMKLRGIEPNEQTAKVLAKSNEELSKQRTAKLGRMLKAGEAQQAWELFEGLLERGHVGEYQLTAMLKACPSSNEQRALVSRVQEAGVATAATTYNFLLDSVRVEGLAEQVEALQHIMKLRGIEPNEQTAKVLAKSNEELSKQRTAKLGRMLKAGEAQQAWELFEGLLERGHVGEYQLTAMLKACPSSNEQRALVSRVQEAGVATAATTYNFLLDSVRVEGLAEQ
;
A
#
# COMPACT_ATOMS: atom_id res chain seq x y z
N VAL A 1 21.47 -16.02 10.21
CA VAL A 1 22.03 -15.25 11.35
C VAL A 1 23.56 -15.19 11.29
N GLU A 2 24.24 -16.26 10.84
CA GLU A 2 25.72 -16.29 10.68
C GLU A 2 26.30 -15.17 9.81
N GLY A 3 25.76 -14.93 8.60
CA GLY A 3 26.36 -13.92 7.70
C GLY A 3 26.31 -12.45 8.15
N LEU A 4 25.48 -12.09 9.14
CA LEU A 4 25.43 -10.73 9.72
C LEU A 4 26.41 -10.58 10.89
N ALA A 5 26.57 -11.63 11.69
CA ALA A 5 27.61 -11.69 12.71
C ALA A 5 28.99 -11.60 12.04
N GLU A 6 29.19 -12.33 10.95
CA GLU A 6 30.41 -12.25 10.13
C GLU A 6 30.67 -10.85 9.57
N GLN A 7 29.63 -10.11 9.14
CA GLN A 7 29.80 -8.74 8.65
C GLN A 7 30.12 -7.74 9.77
N VAL A 8 29.49 -7.87 10.94
CA VAL A 8 29.80 -7.05 12.11
C VAL A 8 31.23 -7.31 12.58
N GLU A 9 31.64 -8.57 12.65
CA GLU A 9 33.00 -8.99 12.99
C GLU A 9 34.02 -8.53 11.95
N ALA A 10 33.70 -8.62 10.65
CA ALA A 10 34.55 -8.11 9.58
C ALA A 10 34.76 -6.58 9.70
N LEU A 11 33.72 -5.82 10.03
CA LEU A 11 33.84 -4.38 10.26
C LEU A 11 34.69 -4.08 11.49
N GLN A 12 34.54 -4.83 12.58
CA GLN A 12 35.41 -4.71 13.76
C GLN A 12 36.87 -5.07 13.43
N HIS A 13 37.10 -6.07 12.59
CA HIS A 13 38.43 -6.43 12.11
C HIS A 13 39.06 -5.32 11.25
N ILE A 14 38.28 -4.72 10.34
CA ILE A 14 38.73 -3.57 9.53
C ILE A 14 39.06 -2.37 10.43
N MET A 15 38.26 -2.08 11.46
CA MET A 15 38.57 -1.01 12.42
C MET A 15 39.92 -1.26 13.10
N LYS A 16 40.17 -2.50 13.54
CA LYS A 16 41.46 -2.91 14.14
C LYS A 16 42.63 -2.74 13.19
N LEU A 17 42.50 -3.19 11.92
CA LEU A 17 43.55 -3.04 10.91
C LEU A 17 43.88 -1.57 10.59
N ARG A 18 42.89 -0.68 10.70
CA ARG A 18 43.05 0.76 10.48
C ARG A 18 43.46 1.54 11.74
N GLY A 19 43.69 0.85 12.86
CA GLY A 19 44.02 1.49 14.14
C GLY A 19 42.89 2.35 14.73
N ILE A 20 41.64 2.08 14.36
CA ILE A 20 40.46 2.79 14.85
C ILE A 20 39.93 2.05 16.08
N GLU A 21 40.04 2.65 17.26
CA GLU A 21 39.51 2.06 18.50
C GLU A 21 37.98 2.22 18.60
N PRO A 22 37.24 1.15 18.96
CA PRO A 22 35.83 1.24 19.30
C PRO A 22 35.59 2.23 20.45
N ASN A 23 34.68 3.19 20.24
CA ASN A 23 34.30 4.14 21.28
C ASN A 23 32.99 3.71 21.97
N GLU A 24 32.50 4.55 22.89
CA GLU A 24 31.23 4.33 23.59
C GLU A 24 30.06 4.09 22.63
N GLN A 25 30.03 4.79 21.49
CA GLN A 25 28.98 4.62 20.50
C GLN A 25 29.07 3.28 19.77
N THR A 26 30.28 2.78 19.49
CA THR A 26 30.47 1.43 18.93
C THR A 26 29.91 0.38 19.87
N ALA A 27 30.22 0.48 21.17
CA ALA A 27 29.67 -0.43 22.18
C ALA A 27 28.14 -0.37 22.23
N LYS A 28 27.55 0.83 22.22
CA LYS A 28 26.08 1.02 22.18
C LYS A 28 25.43 0.37 20.97
N VAL A 29 26.05 0.47 19.79
CA VAL A 29 25.50 -0.15 18.55
C VAL A 29 25.50 -1.66 18.64
N LEU A 30 26.58 -2.26 19.16
CA LEU A 30 26.72 -3.72 19.30
C LEU A 30 25.82 -4.28 20.40
N ALA A 31 25.50 -3.49 21.42
CA ALA A 31 24.64 -3.88 22.54
C ALA A 31 23.13 -3.73 22.26
N LYS A 32 22.73 -3.25 21.07
CA LYS A 32 21.31 -3.05 20.74
C LYS A 32 20.54 -4.37 20.83
N SER A 33 19.41 -4.33 21.52
CA SER A 33 18.47 -5.44 21.57
C SER A 33 17.82 -5.72 20.22
N ASN A 34 17.32 -6.94 20.02
CA ASN A 34 16.53 -7.29 18.84
C ASN A 34 15.28 -6.41 18.68
N GLU A 35 14.70 -5.94 19.78
CA GLU A 35 13.54 -5.04 19.76
C GLU A 35 13.91 -3.66 19.20
N GLU A 36 15.02 -3.07 19.64
CA GLU A 36 15.51 -1.79 19.12
C GLU A 36 15.88 -1.89 17.64
N LEU A 37 16.52 -2.99 17.24
CA LEU A 37 16.85 -3.26 15.84
C LEU A 37 15.57 -3.42 15.00
N SER A 38 14.55 -4.12 15.51
CA SER A 38 13.25 -4.26 14.86
C SER A 38 12.59 -2.89 14.63
N LYS A 39 12.55 -2.03 15.67
CA LYS A 39 12.05 -0.64 15.57
C LYS A 39 12.82 0.17 14.52
N GLN A 40 14.16 0.06 14.49
CA GLN A 40 15.00 0.75 13.51
C GLN A 40 14.77 0.24 12.08
N ARG A 41 14.59 -1.07 11.88
CA ARG A 41 14.25 -1.67 10.58
C ARG A 41 12.92 -1.13 10.07
N THR A 42 11.89 -1.12 10.91
CA THR A 42 10.56 -0.56 10.55
C THR A 42 10.64 0.92 10.21
N ALA A 43 11.39 1.71 11.00
CA ALA A 43 11.60 3.12 10.72
C ALA A 43 12.37 3.36 9.41
N LYS A 44 13.35 2.51 9.08
CA LYS A 44 14.09 2.57 7.81
C LYS A 44 13.17 2.26 6.62
N LEU A 45 12.40 1.17 6.68
CA LEU A 45 11.40 0.82 5.66
C LEU A 45 10.40 1.97 5.47
N GLY A 46 9.85 2.49 6.56
CA GLY A 46 8.90 3.60 6.51
C GLY A 46 9.48 4.89 5.92
N ARG A 47 10.78 5.17 6.13
CA ARG A 47 11.45 6.32 5.51
C ARG A 47 11.64 6.12 4.00
N MET A 48 12.12 4.96 3.57
CA MET A 48 12.30 4.64 2.14
C MET A 48 10.97 4.72 1.38
N LEU A 49 9.91 4.15 1.94
CA LEU A 49 8.56 4.22 1.36
C LEU A 49 8.04 5.66 1.22
N LYS A 50 8.29 6.52 2.21
CA LYS A 50 7.91 7.94 2.15
C LYS A 50 8.76 8.75 1.17
N ALA A 51 10.00 8.34 0.93
CA ALA A 51 10.91 8.96 -0.03
C ALA A 51 10.63 8.53 -1.48
N GLY A 52 9.69 7.61 -1.72
CA GLY A 52 9.43 7.04 -3.05
C GLY A 52 10.42 5.96 -3.47
N GLU A 53 11.30 5.52 -2.57
CA GLU A 53 12.32 4.49 -2.81
C GLU A 53 11.72 3.08 -2.61
N ALA A 54 10.57 2.81 -3.25
CA ALA A 54 9.82 1.58 -3.02
C ALA A 54 10.65 0.32 -3.32
N GLN A 55 11.41 0.32 -4.41
CA GLN A 55 12.29 -0.80 -4.78
C GLN A 55 13.31 -1.12 -3.69
N GLN A 56 14.01 -0.10 -3.15
CA GLN A 56 14.99 -0.31 -2.08
C GLN A 56 14.35 -0.78 -0.77
N ALA A 57 13.12 -0.31 -0.48
CA ALA A 57 12.36 -0.80 0.66
C ALA A 57 12.03 -2.30 0.52
N TRP A 58 11.64 -2.74 -0.69
CA TRP A 58 11.40 -4.15 -0.98
C TRP A 58 12.67 -4.99 -0.90
N GLU A 59 13.78 -4.56 -1.49
CA GLU A 59 15.08 -5.26 -1.39
C GLU A 59 15.53 -5.42 0.07
N LEU A 60 15.38 -4.37 0.88
CA LEU A 60 15.64 -4.45 2.32
C LEU A 60 14.70 -5.45 3.00
N PHE A 61 13.41 -5.41 2.68
CA PHE A 61 12.43 -6.31 3.28
C PHE A 61 12.70 -7.78 2.93
N GLU A 62 13.01 -8.11 1.67
CA GLU A 62 13.37 -9.48 1.26
C GLU A 62 14.58 -9.97 2.04
N GLY A 63 15.64 -9.17 2.09
CA GLY A 63 16.83 -9.54 2.84
C GLY A 63 16.56 -9.68 4.34
N LEU A 64 15.59 -8.96 4.91
CA LEU A 64 15.18 -9.18 6.30
C LEU A 64 14.36 -10.47 6.44
N LEU A 65 13.53 -10.80 5.45
CA LEU A 65 12.69 -11.99 5.46
C LEU A 65 13.54 -13.26 5.40
N GLU A 66 14.46 -13.34 4.44
CA GLU A 66 15.41 -14.45 4.28
C GLU A 66 16.25 -14.70 5.54
N ARG A 67 16.56 -13.64 6.29
CA ARG A 67 17.38 -13.70 7.50
C ARG A 67 16.57 -13.94 8.78
N GLY A 68 15.25 -14.12 8.68
CA GLY A 68 14.37 -14.35 9.83
C GLY A 68 14.22 -13.12 10.74
N HIS A 69 14.25 -11.92 10.15
CA HIS A 69 14.21 -10.64 10.87
C HIS A 69 12.95 -9.82 10.62
N VAL A 70 12.02 -10.34 9.80
CA VAL A 70 10.69 -9.77 9.61
C VAL A 70 9.78 -10.24 10.74
N GLY A 71 9.19 -9.28 11.46
CA GLY A 71 8.06 -9.50 12.34
C GLY A 71 6.82 -8.75 11.85
N GLU A 72 5.81 -8.69 12.72
CA GLU A 72 4.52 -8.05 12.44
C GLU A 72 4.65 -6.57 12.03
N TYR A 73 5.58 -5.83 12.64
CA TYR A 73 5.78 -4.41 12.35
C TYR A 73 6.31 -4.15 10.94
N GLN A 74 7.31 -4.92 10.49
CA GLN A 74 7.87 -4.78 9.15
C GLN A 74 6.84 -5.23 8.11
N LEU A 75 6.15 -6.35 8.37
CA LEU A 75 5.04 -6.81 7.52
C LEU A 75 3.97 -5.72 7.38
N THR A 76 3.53 -5.13 8.49
CA THR A 76 2.52 -4.06 8.50
C THR A 76 2.98 -2.83 7.71
N ALA A 77 4.27 -2.45 7.79
CA ALA A 77 4.81 -1.35 7.01
C ALA A 77 4.73 -1.63 5.50
N MET A 78 5.07 -2.86 5.08
CA MET A 78 5.02 -3.24 3.67
C MET A 78 3.59 -3.43 3.16
N LEU A 79 2.67 -3.97 3.96
CA LEU A 79 1.26 -4.09 3.58
C LEU A 79 0.62 -2.75 3.25
N LYS A 80 1.00 -1.68 3.96
CA LYS A 80 0.54 -0.30 3.64
C LYS A 80 1.09 0.21 2.31
N ALA A 81 2.25 -0.29 1.89
CA ALA A 81 2.87 0.09 0.62
C ALA A 81 2.27 -0.66 -0.57
N CYS A 82 1.72 -1.86 -0.37
CA CYS A 82 1.08 -2.62 -1.44
C CYS A 82 -0.03 -1.81 -2.15
N PRO A 83 -0.14 -1.89 -3.48
CA PRO A 83 -1.14 -1.16 -4.24
C PRO A 83 -2.53 -1.78 -4.15
N SER A 84 -2.66 -3.12 -4.09
CA SER A 84 -3.96 -3.78 -3.96
C SER A 84 -3.99 -4.88 -2.91
N SER A 85 -5.19 -5.37 -2.61
CA SER A 85 -5.40 -6.54 -1.75
C SER A 85 -4.76 -7.81 -2.33
N ASN A 86 -4.53 -7.89 -3.64
CA ASN A 86 -3.85 -9.03 -4.27
C ASN A 86 -2.36 -9.06 -3.94
N GLU A 87 -1.63 -7.94 -4.05
CA GLU A 87 -0.22 -7.91 -3.64
C GLU A 87 -0.08 -8.09 -2.13
N GLN A 88 -1.03 -7.57 -1.34
CA GLN A 88 -1.04 -7.83 0.10
C GLN A 88 -1.20 -9.32 0.40
N ARG A 89 -2.10 -10.04 -0.29
CA ARG A 89 -2.25 -11.49 -0.13
C ARG A 89 -1.00 -12.25 -0.54
N ALA A 90 -0.39 -11.89 -1.66
CA ALA A 90 0.86 -12.48 -2.12
C ALA A 90 1.99 -12.29 -1.08
N LEU A 91 2.12 -11.09 -0.54
CA LEU A 91 3.07 -10.79 0.54
C LEU A 91 2.78 -11.63 1.78
N VAL A 92 1.51 -11.74 2.19
CA VAL A 92 1.10 -12.54 3.35
C VAL A 92 1.43 -14.02 3.16
N SER A 93 1.17 -14.59 1.98
CA SER A 93 1.56 -15.98 1.66
C SER A 93 3.05 -16.18 1.81
N ARG A 94 3.84 -15.29 1.20
CA ARG A 94 5.30 -15.38 1.20
C ARG A 94 5.91 -15.29 2.60
N VAL A 95 5.41 -14.40 3.46
CA VAL A 95 5.93 -14.33 4.84
C VAL A 95 5.52 -15.54 5.68
N GLN A 96 4.34 -16.13 5.41
CA GLN A 96 3.89 -17.34 6.08
C GLN A 96 4.71 -18.56 5.64
N GLU A 97 5.04 -18.67 4.36
CA GLU A 97 5.95 -19.69 3.82
C GLU A 97 7.35 -19.57 4.43
N ALA A 98 7.80 -18.35 4.76
CA ALA A 98 9.03 -18.10 5.50
C ALA A 98 8.90 -18.34 7.03
N GLY A 99 7.76 -18.87 7.50
CA GLY A 99 7.53 -19.21 8.91
C GLY A 99 7.16 -18.03 9.81
N VAL A 100 6.84 -16.86 9.27
CA VAL A 100 6.41 -15.70 10.06
C VAL A 100 4.94 -15.84 10.44
N ALA A 101 4.67 -15.88 11.74
CA ALA A 101 3.30 -15.89 12.26
C ALA A 101 2.58 -14.57 11.94
N THR A 102 1.37 -14.67 11.40
CA THR A 102 0.49 -13.52 11.14
C THR A 102 -0.58 -13.40 12.22
N ALA A 103 -0.95 -12.17 12.55
CA ALA A 103 -1.92 -11.86 13.59
C ALA A 103 -3.19 -11.23 13.01
N ALA A 104 -4.18 -10.94 13.88
CA ALA A 104 -5.40 -10.23 13.52
C ALA A 104 -5.09 -8.89 12.82
N THR A 105 -4.01 -8.20 13.19
CA THR A 105 -3.57 -6.96 12.52
C THR A 105 -3.33 -7.15 11.02
N THR A 106 -2.67 -8.24 10.62
CA THR A 106 -2.41 -8.58 9.21
C THR A 106 -3.72 -8.71 8.42
N TYR A 107 -4.68 -9.44 8.98
CA TYR A 107 -5.98 -9.64 8.35
C TYR A 107 -6.83 -8.38 8.35
N ASN A 108 -6.70 -7.51 9.35
CA ASN A 108 -7.35 -6.21 9.36
C ASN A 108 -6.89 -5.32 8.19
N PHE A 109 -5.61 -5.37 7.80
CA PHE A 109 -5.14 -4.69 6.58
C PHE A 109 -5.73 -5.27 5.32
N LEU A 110 -5.77 -6.61 5.20
CA LEU A 110 -6.38 -7.28 4.05
C LEU A 110 -7.87 -6.95 3.92
N LEU A 111 -8.61 -7.04 5.03
CA LEU A 111 -10.02 -6.69 5.13
C LEU A 111 -10.26 -5.23 4.73
N ASP A 112 -9.42 -4.31 5.20
CA ASP A 112 -9.53 -2.90 4.83
C ASP A 112 -9.40 -2.69 3.33
N SER A 113 -8.38 -3.30 2.72
CA SER A 113 -8.12 -3.16 1.29
C SER A 113 -9.24 -3.77 0.44
N VAL A 114 -9.73 -4.97 0.77
CA VAL A 114 -10.82 -5.58 -0.01
C VAL A 114 -12.11 -4.77 0.11
N ARG A 115 -12.40 -4.15 1.26
CA ARG A 115 -13.55 -3.25 1.40
C ARG A 115 -13.40 -1.97 0.58
N VAL A 116 -12.20 -1.37 0.59
CA VAL A 116 -11.89 -0.20 -0.25
C VAL A 116 -12.06 -0.56 -1.72
N GLU A 117 -11.61 -1.74 -2.15
CA GLU A 117 -11.75 -2.25 -3.52
C GLU A 117 -13.17 -2.73 -3.86
N GLY A 118 -14.08 -2.79 -2.88
CA GLY A 118 -15.45 -3.22 -3.11
C GLY A 118 -15.61 -4.72 -3.36
N LEU A 119 -14.66 -5.54 -2.92
CA LEU A 119 -14.62 -6.99 -3.12
C LEU A 119 -15.36 -7.70 -1.97
N ALA A 120 -16.69 -7.59 -1.95
CA ALA A 120 -17.53 -8.10 -0.85
C ALA A 120 -17.32 -9.60 -0.59
N GLU A 121 -17.27 -10.42 -1.63
CA GLU A 121 -17.06 -11.88 -1.52
C GLU A 121 -15.73 -12.21 -0.82
N GLN A 122 -14.70 -11.39 -1.03
CA GLN A 122 -13.40 -11.61 -0.41
C GLN A 122 -13.36 -11.22 1.07
N VAL A 123 -14.27 -10.35 1.53
CA VAL A 123 -14.42 -10.04 2.96
C VAL A 123 -14.81 -11.32 3.71
N GLU A 124 -15.84 -12.02 3.22
CA GLU A 124 -16.33 -13.27 3.82
C GLU A 124 -15.26 -14.36 3.78
N ALA A 125 -14.57 -14.50 2.63
CA ALA A 125 -13.47 -15.46 2.49
C ALA A 125 -12.34 -15.20 3.50
N LEU A 126 -11.97 -13.92 3.72
CA LEU A 126 -10.94 -13.57 4.70
C LEU A 126 -11.39 -13.85 6.14
N GLN A 127 -12.64 -13.58 6.49
CA GLN A 127 -13.19 -13.92 7.82
C GLN A 127 -13.19 -15.45 8.05
N HIS A 128 -13.52 -16.23 7.02
CA HIS A 128 -13.43 -17.68 7.08
C HIS A 128 -11.99 -18.17 7.26
N ILE A 129 -11.03 -17.58 6.54
CA ILE A 129 -9.60 -17.90 6.69
C ILE A 129 -9.11 -17.58 8.11
N MET A 130 -9.51 -16.43 8.68
CA MET A 130 -9.19 -16.08 10.06
C MET A 130 -9.68 -17.16 11.03
N LYS A 131 -10.93 -17.58 10.89
CA LYS A 131 -11.54 -18.64 11.72
C LYS A 131 -10.80 -19.97 11.59
N LEU A 132 -10.52 -20.42 10.36
CA LEU A 132 -9.79 -21.67 10.11
C LEU A 132 -8.39 -21.68 10.75
N ARG A 133 -7.77 -20.51 10.87
CA ARG A 133 -6.43 -20.34 11.43
C ARG A 133 -6.45 -20.02 12.93
N GLY A 134 -7.61 -20.01 13.57
CA GLY A 134 -7.75 -19.65 14.99
C GLY A 134 -7.36 -18.21 15.30
N ILE A 135 -7.46 -17.31 14.31
CA ILE A 135 -7.18 -15.88 14.48
C ILE A 135 -8.50 -15.20 14.83
N GLU A 136 -8.66 -14.85 16.10
CA GLU A 136 -9.86 -14.19 16.59
C GLU A 136 -9.94 -12.73 16.08
N PRO A 137 -11.09 -12.31 15.51
CA PRO A 137 -11.39 -10.92 15.25
C PRO A 137 -11.25 -10.06 16.51
N ASN A 138 -10.72 -8.85 16.37
CA ASN A 138 -10.60 -7.90 17.47
C ASN A 138 -11.45 -6.64 17.23
N GLU A 139 -11.40 -5.69 18.17
CA GLU A 139 -12.12 -4.41 18.04
C GLU A 139 -11.79 -3.68 16.73
N GLN A 140 -10.53 -3.77 16.29
CA GLN A 140 -10.12 -3.17 15.02
C GLN A 140 -10.74 -3.90 13.81
N THR A 141 -10.91 -5.21 13.86
CA THR A 141 -11.66 -5.97 12.84
C THR A 141 -13.09 -5.45 12.74
N ALA A 142 -13.78 -5.28 13.88
CA ALA A 142 -15.14 -4.74 13.90
C ALA A 142 -15.20 -3.32 13.32
N LYS A 143 -14.25 -2.44 13.68
CA LYS A 143 -14.14 -1.08 13.10
C LYS A 143 -13.95 -1.12 11.59
N VAL A 144 -13.05 -1.96 11.10
CA VAL A 144 -12.79 -2.12 9.66
C VAL A 144 -14.03 -2.61 8.93
N LEU A 145 -14.83 -3.50 9.51
CA LEU A 145 -16.07 -4.01 8.90
C LEU A 145 -17.27 -3.04 9.03
N ALA A 146 -17.26 -2.17 10.03
CA ALA A 146 -18.36 -1.22 10.29
C ALA A 146 -18.25 0.10 9.50
N LYS A 147 -17.13 0.37 8.80
CA LYS A 147 -17.00 1.61 8.00
C LYS A 147 -18.18 1.82 7.06
N SER A 148 -18.66 3.05 7.04
CA SER A 148 -19.72 3.52 6.16
C SER A 148 -19.27 3.61 4.70
N ASN A 149 -20.24 3.68 3.79
CA ASN A 149 -19.96 3.92 2.37
C ASN A 149 -19.27 5.28 2.14
N GLU A 150 -19.55 6.29 2.97
CA GLU A 150 -18.89 7.60 2.90
C GLU A 150 -17.40 7.50 3.23
N GLU A 151 -17.06 6.80 4.32
CA GLU A 151 -15.66 6.56 4.70
C GLU A 151 -14.92 5.76 3.62
N LEU A 152 -15.54 4.70 3.09
CA LEU A 152 -14.97 3.92 1.99
C LEU A 152 -14.77 4.77 0.73
N SER A 153 -15.72 5.65 0.40
CA SER A 153 -15.60 6.59 -0.72
C SER A 153 -14.37 7.52 -0.54
N LYS A 154 -14.21 8.12 0.64
CA LYS A 154 -13.01 8.92 0.95
C LYS A 154 -11.72 8.12 0.81
N GLN A 155 -11.70 6.88 1.29
CA GLN A 155 -10.54 6.00 1.17
C GLN A 155 -10.23 5.62 -0.29
N ARG A 156 -11.26 5.33 -1.11
CA ARG A 156 -11.12 5.06 -2.55
C ARG A 156 -10.48 6.23 -3.27
N THR A 157 -11.00 7.45 -3.04
CA THR A 157 -10.44 8.67 -3.66
C THR A 157 -9.00 8.93 -3.22
N ALA A 158 -8.70 8.74 -1.94
CA ALA A 158 -7.33 8.89 -1.43
C ALA A 158 -6.38 7.84 -2.05
N LYS A 159 -6.84 6.59 -2.19
CA LYS A 159 -6.07 5.49 -2.79
C LYS A 159 -5.77 5.76 -4.28
N LEU A 160 -6.79 6.14 -5.06
CA LEU A 160 -6.62 6.55 -6.46
C LEU A 160 -5.63 7.73 -6.58
N GLY A 161 -5.83 8.78 -5.78
CA GLY A 161 -4.94 9.94 -5.78
C GLY A 161 -3.50 9.60 -5.39
N ARG A 162 -3.29 8.63 -4.49
CA ARG A 162 -1.95 8.15 -4.14
C ARG A 162 -1.29 7.43 -5.31
N MET A 163 -1.99 6.48 -5.95
CA MET A 163 -1.49 5.71 -7.10
C MET A 163 -1.11 6.65 -8.25
N LEU A 164 -1.99 7.60 -8.58
CA LEU A 164 -1.74 8.59 -9.63
C LEU A 164 -0.49 9.44 -9.35
N LYS A 165 -0.31 9.90 -8.10
CA LYS A 165 0.89 10.66 -7.71
C LYS A 165 2.16 9.82 -7.70
N ALA A 166 2.05 8.52 -7.46
CA ALA A 166 3.17 7.58 -7.48
C ALA A 166 3.55 7.15 -8.91
N GLY A 167 2.83 7.60 -9.95
CA GLY A 167 3.04 7.14 -11.32
C GLY A 167 2.45 5.75 -11.62
N GLU A 168 1.67 5.19 -10.69
CA GLU A 168 1.00 3.88 -10.79
C GLU A 168 -0.33 4.00 -11.57
N ALA A 169 -0.33 4.69 -12.71
CA ALA A 169 -1.55 5.04 -13.44
C ALA A 169 -2.37 3.80 -13.84
N GLN A 170 -1.71 2.74 -14.33
CA GLN A 170 -2.38 1.49 -14.70
C GLN A 170 -3.16 0.89 -13.52
N GLN A 171 -2.55 0.81 -12.34
CA GLN A 171 -3.18 0.25 -11.14
C GLN A 171 -4.33 1.13 -10.65
N ALA A 172 -4.22 2.45 -10.80
CA ALA A 172 -5.33 3.38 -10.52
C ALA A 172 -6.53 3.13 -11.44
N TRP A 173 -6.29 2.91 -12.74
CA TRP A 173 -7.33 2.58 -13.71
C TRP A 173 -7.98 1.21 -13.45
N GLU A 174 -7.18 0.18 -13.17
CA GLU A 174 -7.69 -1.15 -12.80
C GLU A 174 -8.57 -1.09 -11.53
N LEU A 175 -8.15 -0.32 -10.53
CA LEU A 175 -8.97 -0.07 -9.33
C LEU A 175 -10.27 0.65 -9.69
N PHE A 176 -10.19 1.70 -10.51
CA PHE A 176 -11.36 2.49 -10.90
C PHE A 176 -12.39 1.67 -11.67
N GLU A 177 -11.97 0.92 -12.70
CA GLU A 177 -12.87 0.06 -13.47
C GLU A 177 -13.51 -1.01 -12.59
N GLY A 178 -12.73 -1.65 -11.72
CA GLY A 178 -13.29 -2.61 -10.77
C GLY A 178 -14.33 -2.00 -9.83
N LEU A 179 -14.11 -0.76 -9.36
CA LEU A 179 -15.10 -0.05 -8.56
C LEU A 179 -16.33 0.33 -9.39
N LEU A 180 -16.16 0.65 -10.67
CA LEU A 180 -17.25 1.03 -11.57
C LEU A 180 -18.18 -0.15 -11.82
N GLU A 181 -17.62 -1.31 -12.15
CA GLU A 181 -18.37 -2.57 -12.36
C GLU A 181 -19.18 -2.98 -11.12
N ARG A 182 -18.65 -2.67 -9.91
CA ARG A 182 -19.28 -3.02 -8.63
C ARG A 182 -20.20 -1.91 -8.08
N GLY A 183 -20.45 -0.85 -8.85
CA GLY A 183 -21.36 0.24 -8.44
C GLY A 183 -20.83 1.07 -7.26
N HIS A 184 -19.51 1.24 -7.18
CA HIS A 184 -18.82 1.89 -6.06
C HIS A 184 -18.11 3.21 -6.43
N VAL A 185 -18.23 3.62 -7.69
CA VAL A 185 -17.76 4.93 -8.19
C VAL A 185 -18.83 5.99 -7.94
N GLY A 186 -18.43 7.07 -7.27
CA GLY A 186 -19.19 8.31 -7.20
C GLY A 186 -18.43 9.48 -7.84
N GLU A 187 -18.96 10.70 -7.66
CA GLU A 187 -18.41 11.93 -8.24
C GLU A 187 -16.94 12.17 -7.86
N TYR A 188 -16.54 11.85 -6.62
CA TYR A 188 -15.17 12.07 -6.15
C TYR A 188 -14.14 11.16 -6.83
N GLN A 189 -14.46 9.88 -7.06
CA GLN A 189 -13.56 8.97 -7.77
C GLN A 189 -13.47 9.33 -9.24
N LEU A 190 -14.61 9.66 -9.87
CA LEU A 190 -14.64 10.16 -11.24
C LEU A 190 -13.78 11.42 -11.41
N THR A 191 -13.93 12.40 -10.52
CA THR A 191 -13.15 13.63 -10.55
C THR A 191 -11.65 13.37 -10.41
N ALA A 192 -11.25 12.41 -9.56
CA ALA A 192 -9.85 12.04 -9.41
C ALA A 192 -9.26 11.47 -10.71
N MET A 193 -10.01 10.63 -11.43
CA MET A 193 -9.58 10.06 -12.71
C MET A 193 -9.61 11.07 -13.86
N LEU A 194 -10.60 11.95 -13.93
CA LEU A 194 -10.67 13.01 -14.95
C LEU A 194 -9.46 13.95 -14.91
N LYS A 195 -8.98 14.27 -13.70
CA LYS A 195 -7.76 15.07 -13.50
C LYS A 195 -6.49 14.36 -13.97
N ALA A 196 -6.51 13.04 -14.05
CA ALA A 196 -5.37 12.25 -14.53
C ALA A 196 -5.43 11.97 -16.03
N CYS A 197 -6.56 12.25 -16.69
CA CYS A 197 -6.67 12.11 -18.14
C CYS A 197 -5.81 13.19 -18.83
N PRO A 198 -4.98 12.83 -19.81
CA PRO A 198 -4.09 13.75 -20.51
C PRO A 198 -4.80 14.60 -21.58
N SER A 199 -6.02 14.24 -21.99
CA SER A 199 -6.76 14.96 -23.03
C SER A 199 -8.27 15.01 -22.80
N SER A 200 -8.94 15.97 -23.42
CA SER A 200 -10.40 16.10 -23.44
C SER A 200 -11.08 14.90 -24.12
N ASN A 201 -10.40 14.22 -25.04
CA ASN A 201 -10.90 12.99 -25.68
C ASN A 201 -10.99 11.84 -24.67
N GLU A 202 -9.94 11.63 -23.88
CA GLU A 202 -9.92 10.58 -22.85
C GLU A 202 -10.91 10.90 -21.72
N GLN A 203 -11.02 12.17 -21.32
CA GLN A 203 -12.04 12.59 -20.38
C GLN A 203 -13.45 12.31 -20.92
N ARG A 204 -13.73 12.58 -22.20
CA ARG A 204 -15.04 12.28 -22.83
C ARG A 204 -15.34 10.78 -22.85
N ALA A 205 -14.36 9.97 -23.22
CA ALA A 205 -14.50 8.51 -23.22
C ALA A 205 -14.83 7.98 -21.81
N LEU A 206 -14.11 8.48 -20.79
CA LEU A 206 -14.39 8.16 -19.39
C LEU A 206 -15.81 8.58 -18.97
N VAL A 207 -16.24 9.79 -19.33
CA VAL A 207 -17.59 10.28 -19.00
C VAL A 207 -18.68 9.42 -19.65
N SER A 208 -18.51 9.02 -20.93
CA SER A 208 -19.44 8.09 -21.59
C SER A 208 -19.50 6.77 -20.84
N ARG A 209 -18.34 6.20 -20.51
CA ARG A 209 -18.21 4.91 -19.84
C ARG A 209 -18.91 4.88 -18.47
N VAL A 210 -18.80 5.95 -17.67
CA VAL A 210 -19.48 6.02 -16.37
C VAL A 210 -20.98 6.26 -16.49
N GLN A 211 -21.42 6.98 -17.51
CA GLN A 211 -22.85 7.18 -17.79
C GLN A 211 -23.51 5.88 -18.25
N GLU A 212 -22.84 5.10 -19.09
CA GLU A 212 -23.27 3.75 -19.48
C GLU A 212 -23.37 2.79 -18.29
N ALA A 213 -22.51 2.96 -17.28
CA ALA A 213 -22.57 2.23 -16.01
C ALA A 213 -23.64 2.77 -15.04
N GLY A 214 -24.42 3.79 -15.42
CA GLY A 214 -25.50 4.36 -14.62
C GLY A 214 -25.06 5.33 -13.52
N VAL A 215 -23.81 5.81 -13.54
CA VAL A 215 -23.32 6.80 -12.59
C VAL A 215 -23.77 8.19 -13.01
N ALA A 216 -24.47 8.90 -12.11
CA ALA A 216 -24.88 10.27 -12.36
C ALA A 216 -23.65 11.21 -12.45
N THR A 217 -23.59 12.00 -13.52
CA THR A 217 -22.56 13.04 -13.70
C THR A 217 -23.09 14.40 -13.27
N ALA A 218 -22.20 15.23 -12.71
CA ALA A 218 -22.53 16.55 -12.17
C ALA A 218 -21.93 17.67 -13.02
N ALA A 219 -22.32 18.92 -12.75
CA ALA A 219 -21.71 20.09 -13.39
C ALA A 219 -20.19 20.11 -13.25
N THR A 220 -19.65 19.62 -12.12
CA THR A 220 -18.22 19.45 -11.88
C THR A 220 -17.53 18.66 -13.00
N THR A 221 -18.13 17.55 -13.45
CA THR A 221 -17.62 16.71 -14.53
C THR A 221 -17.49 17.48 -15.84
N TYR A 222 -18.54 18.22 -16.21
CA TYR A 222 -18.55 19.02 -17.43
C TYR A 222 -17.62 20.23 -17.37
N ASN A 223 -17.42 20.82 -16.19
CA ASN A 223 -16.47 21.91 -15.99
C ASN A 223 -15.03 21.45 -16.30
N PHE A 224 -14.63 20.24 -15.87
CA PHE A 224 -13.31 19.68 -16.24
C PHE A 224 -13.16 19.49 -17.75
N LEU A 225 -14.19 18.94 -18.40
CA LEU A 225 -14.20 18.77 -19.85
C LEU A 225 -14.07 20.09 -20.60
N LEU A 226 -14.88 21.09 -20.23
CA LEU A 226 -14.86 22.41 -20.84
C LEU A 226 -13.51 23.10 -20.65
N ASP A 227 -12.91 23.00 -19.46
CA ASP A 227 -11.59 23.54 -19.19
C ASP A 227 -10.53 22.90 -20.11
N SER A 228 -10.51 21.57 -20.20
CA SER A 228 -9.57 20.85 -21.09
C SER A 228 -9.78 21.15 -22.57
N VAL A 229 -11.02 21.21 -23.07
CA VAL A 229 -11.32 21.59 -24.46
C VAL A 229 -10.83 23.00 -24.77
N ARG A 230 -10.99 23.94 -23.83
CA ARG A 230 -10.52 25.32 -23.98
C ARG A 230 -9.00 25.41 -23.98
N VAL A 231 -8.33 24.70 -23.07
CA VAL A 231 -6.86 24.64 -23.02
C VAL A 231 -6.28 24.03 -24.30
N GLU A 232 -6.97 23.07 -24.89
CA GLU A 232 -6.59 22.44 -26.18
C GLU A 232 -6.90 23.31 -27.41
N GLY A 233 -7.56 24.46 -27.25
CA GLY A 233 -7.92 25.37 -28.36
C GLY A 233 -9.04 24.85 -29.27
N LEU A 234 -9.76 23.80 -28.86
CA LEU A 234 -10.80 23.16 -29.66
C LEU A 234 -12.14 23.93 -29.65
N ALA A 235 -12.27 24.95 -28.80
CA ALA A 235 -13.47 25.79 -28.68
C ALA A 235 -13.40 27.12 -29.48
N GLU A 236 -12.31 27.37 -30.20
CA GLU A 236 -12.04 28.63 -30.91
C GLU A 236 -12.25 28.52 -32.43
N GLN A 237 -12.82 27.40 -32.91
CA GLN A 237 -13.25 27.18 -34.30
C GLN A 237 -14.71 27.55 -34.50
#